data_AF-A0A0A0J8T4-F1
#
_entry.id   AF-A0A0A0J8T4-F1
#
_cell.length_a   1.000
_cell.length_b   1.000
_cell.length_c   1.000
_cell.angle_alpha   90.00
_cell.angle_beta   90.00
_cell.angle_gamma   90.00
#
_symmetry.space_group_name_H-M   'P 1'
#
loop_
_entity.id
_entity.type
_entity.pdbx_description
1 polymer ?
#
loop_
_entity_poly.entity_id
_entity_poly.type
_entity_poly.pdbx_seq_one_letter_code
_entity_poly.pdbx_strand_id
1 'polypeptide(L)'
;MLIVFGLLAFVIEFAFMVGVYLLASGLVGGGFGGVVVGVLAVVLVAALWGMFVAPKARRRIPKVPRALAAGAAVAVVGAGLLGLGHQRFGLVLIGSGLVLVLAQVALDDGLTDPRARERREQARQGDSRRSRSRRKPATPSRESAPSRESVPPRDSAPPRDSAPRAGAETEGRGETRRSRHRRR
;
A
#
# COMPACT_ATOMS: atom_id res chain seq x y z
N MET A 1 -20.30 1.50 7.84
CA MET A 1 -19.08 0.90 8.44
C MET A 1 -17.81 1.40 7.75
N LEU A 2 -17.58 1.18 6.45
CA LEU A 2 -16.36 1.65 5.77
C LEU A 2 -16.14 3.17 5.83
N ILE A 3 -17.21 3.97 5.72
CA ILE A 3 -17.14 5.44 5.83
C ILE A 3 -16.67 5.87 7.22
N VAL A 4 -17.16 5.21 8.28
CA VAL A 4 -16.80 5.51 9.67
C VAL A 4 -15.32 5.23 9.91
N PHE A 5 -14.82 4.09 9.42
CA PHE A 5 -13.39 3.75 9.54
C PHE A 5 -12.50 4.69 8.69
N GLY A 6 -12.95 5.08 7.50
CA GLY A 6 -12.23 6.05 6.67
C GLY A 6 -12.15 7.43 7.34
N LEU A 7 -13.26 7.91 7.90
CA LEU A 7 -13.31 9.17 8.65
C LEU A 7 -12.44 9.11 9.90
N LEU A 8 -12.53 8.02 10.67
CA LEU A 8 -11.72 7.82 11.87
C LEU A 8 -10.22 7.84 11.53
N ALA A 9 -9.82 7.11 10.49
CA ALA A 9 -8.43 7.10 10.03
C ALA A 9 -7.96 8.50 9.60
N PHE A 10 -8.80 9.24 8.87
CA PHE A 10 -8.49 10.61 8.47
C PHE A 10 -8.34 11.56 9.67
N VAL A 11 -9.23 11.46 10.66
CA VAL A 11 -9.17 12.28 11.88
C VAL A 11 -7.90 11.98 12.67
N ILE A 12 -7.52 10.71 12.79
CA ILE A 12 -6.28 10.32 13.48
C ILE A 12 -5.06 10.81 12.71
N GLU A 13 -5.05 10.68 11.38
CA GLU A 13 -3.98 11.20 10.53
C GLU A 13 -3.82 12.71 10.68
N PHE A 14 -4.92 13.45 10.66
CA PHE A 14 -4.92 14.90 10.86
C PHE A 14 -4.40 15.27 12.25
N ALA A 15 -4.90 14.61 13.29
CA ALA A 15 -4.45 14.83 14.67
C ALA A 15 -2.95 14.51 14.84
N PHE A 16 -2.46 13.47 14.16
CA PHE A 16 -1.06 13.12 14.13
C PHE A 16 -0.21 14.23 13.48
N MET A 17 -0.62 14.75 12.32
CA MET A 17 0.09 15.86 11.66
C MET A 17 0.13 17.13 12.52
N VAL A 18 -0.99 17.47 13.17
CA VAL A 18 -1.04 18.58 14.15
C VAL A 18 -0.10 18.30 15.32
N GLY A 19 -0.07 17.06 15.82
CA GLY A 19 0.84 16.66 16.89
C GLY A 19 2.32 16.79 16.52
N VAL A 20 2.70 16.37 15.31
CA VAL A 20 4.06 16.54 14.78
C VAL A 20 4.43 18.03 14.70
N TYR A 21 3.52 18.86 14.18
CA TYR A 21 3.73 20.31 14.11
C TYR A 21 3.95 20.91 15.51
N LEU A 22 3.07 20.60 16.47
CA LEU A 22 3.15 21.12 17.84
C LEU A 22 4.43 20.64 18.54
N LEU A 23 4.80 19.38 18.35
CA LEU A 23 6.01 18.81 18.92
C LEU A 23 7.25 19.50 18.35
N ALA A 24 7.37 19.58 17.03
CA ALA A 24 8.53 20.18 16.37
C ALA A 24 8.65 21.68 16.63
N SER A 25 7.55 22.43 16.61
CA SER A 25 7.56 23.87 16.92
C SER A 25 7.89 24.14 18.40
N GLY A 26 7.39 23.30 19.32
CA GLY A 26 7.68 23.41 20.74
C GLY A 26 9.14 23.11 21.11
N LEU A 27 9.79 22.18 20.40
CA LEU A 27 11.21 21.85 20.61
C LEU A 27 12.16 23.00 20.27
N VAL A 28 11.73 23.94 19.41
CA VAL A 28 12.55 25.10 18.99
C VAL A 28 12.14 26.39 19.73
N GLY A 29 11.23 26.29 20.71
CA GLY A 29 10.79 27.44 21.51
C GLY A 29 9.72 28.32 20.85
N GLY A 30 9.08 27.86 19.76
CA GLY A 30 7.99 28.56 19.10
C GLY A 30 8.41 29.71 18.18
N GLY A 31 7.52 30.71 18.03
CA GLY A 31 7.71 31.85 17.13
C GLY A 31 7.78 31.47 15.65
N PHE A 32 8.31 32.37 14.81
CA PHE A 32 8.43 32.14 13.36
C PHE A 32 9.31 30.92 13.03
N GLY A 33 10.44 30.76 13.74
CA GLY A 33 11.32 29.61 13.59
C GLY A 33 10.61 28.29 13.89
N GLY A 34 9.83 28.25 14.98
CA GLY A 34 9.00 27.09 15.31
C GLY A 34 7.94 26.78 14.26
N VAL A 35 7.29 27.79 13.67
CA VAL A 35 6.32 27.59 12.57
C VAL A 35 6.99 26.93 11.36
N VAL A 36 8.13 27.47 10.91
CA VAL A 36 8.86 26.94 9.76
C VAL A 36 9.31 25.51 10.02
N VAL A 37 9.90 25.24 11.18
CA VAL A 37 10.36 23.88 11.56
C VAL A 37 9.17 22.92 11.69
N GLY A 38 8.06 23.37 12.27
CA GLY A 38 6.84 22.57 12.39
C GLY A 38 6.27 22.18 11.03
N VAL A 39 6.15 23.13 10.11
CA VAL A 39 5.67 22.87 8.74
C VAL A 39 6.63 21.92 8.00
N LEU A 40 7.93 22.17 8.07
CA LEU A 40 8.93 21.29 7.46
C LEU A 40 8.87 19.87 8.02
N ALA A 41 8.67 19.71 9.33
CA ALA A 41 8.51 18.39 9.95
C ALA A 41 7.27 17.66 9.42
N VAL A 42 6.12 18.34 9.31
CA VAL A 42 4.89 17.76 8.72
C VAL A 42 5.12 17.35 7.27
N VAL A 43 5.75 18.21 6.47
CA VAL A 43 6.06 17.91 5.05
C VAL A 43 6.98 16.70 4.94
N LEU A 44 8.03 16.63 5.77
CA LEU A 44 8.95 15.49 5.78
C LEU A 44 8.25 14.20 6.18
N VAL A 45 7.42 14.22 7.21
CA VAL A 45 6.64 13.05 7.65
C VAL A 45 5.67 12.61 6.55
N ALA A 46 4.92 13.53 5.94
CA ALA A 46 4.02 13.23 4.84
C ALA A 46 4.76 12.67 3.62
N ALA A 47 5.94 13.22 3.30
CA ALA A 47 6.78 12.73 2.20
C ALA A 47 7.35 11.33 2.48
N LEU A 48 7.89 11.10 3.69
CA LEU A 48 8.35 9.77 4.12
C LEU A 48 7.20 8.77 4.07
N TRP A 49 6.05 9.15 4.61
CA TRP A 49 4.87 8.30 4.62
C TRP A 49 4.42 7.98 3.20
N GLY A 50 4.26 8.99 2.35
CA GLY A 50 3.93 8.82 0.93
C GLY A 50 4.94 7.94 0.19
N MET A 51 6.24 8.11 0.45
CA MET A 51 7.31 7.32 -0.18
C MET A 51 7.30 5.86 0.26
N PHE A 52 7.14 5.58 1.56
CA PHE A 52 7.13 4.21 2.10
C PHE A 52 5.79 3.49 1.90
N VAL A 53 4.69 4.24 1.80
CA VAL A 53 3.34 3.69 1.60
C VAL A 53 2.96 3.62 0.12
N ALA A 54 3.64 4.36 -0.78
CA ALA A 54 3.30 4.38 -2.20
C ALA A 54 3.35 2.98 -2.84
N PRO A 55 2.40 2.65 -3.75
CA PRO A 55 2.10 1.27 -4.16
C PRO A 55 3.14 0.60 -5.07
N LYS A 56 4.27 1.27 -5.36
CA LYS A 56 5.22 0.87 -6.42
C LYS A 56 6.35 -0.07 -5.96
N ALA A 57 6.40 -0.45 -4.69
CA ALA A 57 7.36 -1.45 -4.24
C ALA A 57 6.90 -2.88 -4.63
N ARG A 58 7.71 -3.60 -5.42
CA ARG A 58 7.54 -5.04 -5.74
C ARG A 58 7.41 -5.95 -4.51
N ARG A 59 7.64 -5.44 -3.29
CA ARG A 59 7.44 -6.15 -2.02
C ARG A 59 6.25 -5.55 -1.27
N ARG A 60 5.13 -6.28 -1.25
CA ARG A 60 3.98 -5.95 -0.39
C ARG A 60 4.41 -6.14 1.07
N ILE A 61 4.64 -5.03 1.77
CA ILE A 61 4.80 -5.07 3.22
C ILE A 61 3.48 -5.56 3.83
N PRO A 62 3.49 -6.54 4.76
CA PRO A 62 2.28 -7.04 5.40
C PRO A 62 1.54 -5.92 6.14
N LYS A 63 0.22 -6.06 6.32
CA LYS A 63 -0.61 -4.99 6.92
C LYS A 63 -0.23 -4.71 8.38
N VAL A 64 0.07 -5.77 9.14
CA VAL A 64 0.48 -5.73 10.56
C VAL A 64 1.68 -4.81 10.82
N PRO A 65 2.86 -4.96 10.20
CA PRO A 65 4.00 -4.10 10.48
C PRO A 65 3.76 -2.65 10.09
N ARG A 66 2.94 -2.37 9.06
CA ARG A 66 2.54 -1.01 8.72
C ARG A 66 1.67 -0.39 9.82
N ALA A 67 0.76 -1.17 10.39
CA ALA A 67 -0.09 -0.74 11.50
C ALA A 67 0.72 -0.44 12.76
N LEU A 68 1.63 -1.34 13.11
CA LEU A 68 2.51 -1.19 14.26
C LEU A 68 3.41 0.03 14.11
N ALA A 69 3.98 0.25 12.93
CA ALA A 69 4.78 1.44 12.65
C ALA A 69 3.94 2.73 12.80
N ALA A 70 2.70 2.72 12.31
CA ALA A 70 1.78 3.85 12.47
C ALA A 70 1.46 4.11 13.95
N GLY A 71 1.01 3.09 14.67
CA GLY A 71 0.66 3.18 16.08
C GLY A 71 1.84 3.63 16.95
N ALA A 72 3.02 3.09 16.68
CA ALA A 72 4.26 3.48 17.37
C ALA A 72 4.61 4.95 17.10
N ALA A 73 4.54 5.41 15.84
CA ALA A 73 4.80 6.81 15.50
C ALA A 73 3.83 7.76 16.23
N VAL A 74 2.54 7.45 16.23
CA VAL A 74 1.51 8.24 16.94
C VAL A 74 1.78 8.26 18.45
N ALA A 75 2.12 7.12 19.04
CA ALA A 75 2.42 7.02 20.48
C ALA A 75 3.67 7.83 20.87
N VAL A 76 4.74 7.78 20.06
CA VAL A 76 5.96 8.56 20.29
C VAL A 76 5.69 10.06 20.23
N VAL A 77 4.93 10.52 19.23
CA VAL A 77 4.55 11.94 19.13
C VAL A 77 3.68 12.36 20.32
N GLY A 78 2.70 11.53 20.69
CA GLY A 78 1.86 11.76 21.86
C GLY A 78 2.68 11.87 23.15
N ALA A 79 3.63 10.98 23.38
CA ALA A 79 4.53 11.03 24.52
C ALA A 79 5.42 12.28 24.53
N GLY A 80 5.94 12.68 23.37
CA GLY A 80 6.68 13.94 23.22
C GLY A 80 5.84 15.16 23.62
N LEU A 81 4.56 15.19 23.22
CA LEU A 81 3.64 16.27 23.58
C LEU A 81 3.32 16.29 25.08
N LEU A 82 3.24 15.14 25.75
CA LEU A 82 3.13 15.09 27.21
C LEU A 82 4.35 15.74 27.88
N GLY A 83 5.56 15.46 27.36
CA GLY A 83 6.80 16.08 27.85
C GLY A 83 6.85 17.59 27.67
N LEU A 84 6.19 18.12 26.63
CA LEU A 84 6.04 19.56 26.37
C LEU A 84 4.82 20.19 27.09
N GLY A 85 4.20 19.50 28.04
CA GLY A 85 3.06 20.03 28.82
C GLY A 85 1.71 20.01 28.09
N HIS A 86 1.63 19.48 26.87
CA HIS A 86 0.38 19.37 26.11
C HIS A 86 -0.42 18.12 26.51
N GLN A 87 -0.75 18.00 27.80
CA GLN A 87 -1.29 16.79 28.44
C GLN A 87 -2.53 16.22 27.74
N ARG A 88 -3.54 17.07 27.47
CA ARG A 88 -4.81 16.63 26.86
C ARG A 88 -4.59 16.05 25.47
N PHE A 89 -3.79 16.73 24.65
CA PHE A 89 -3.56 16.34 23.27
C PHE A 89 -2.66 15.11 23.16
N GLY A 90 -1.62 15.03 24.00
CA GLY A 90 -0.75 13.84 24.08
C GLY A 90 -1.52 12.58 24.49
N LEU A 91 -2.41 12.66 25.48
CA LEU A 91 -3.23 11.52 25.91
C LEU A 91 -4.19 11.05 24.81
N VAL A 92 -4.83 11.98 24.10
CA VAL A 92 -5.71 11.66 22.97
C VAL A 92 -4.93 10.94 21.86
N LEU A 93 -3.72 11.41 21.53
CA LEU A 93 -2.87 10.74 20.54
C LEU A 93 -2.51 9.32 20.99
N ILE A 94 -2.02 9.15 22.22
CA ILE A 94 -1.63 7.82 22.73
C ILE A 94 -2.83 6.86 22.73
N GLY A 95 -3.98 7.32 23.23
CA GLY A 95 -5.21 6.54 23.22
C GLY A 95 -5.63 6.14 21.81
N SER A 96 -5.59 7.07 20.84
CA SER A 96 -5.93 6.80 19.45
C SER A 96 -4.95 5.82 18.77
N GLY A 97 -3.65 5.93 19.05
CA GLY A 97 -2.63 5.01 18.57
C GLY A 97 -2.84 3.59 19.10
N LEU A 98 -3.19 3.46 20.39
CA LEU A 98 -3.50 2.17 21.01
C LEU A 98 -4.76 1.55 20.40
N VAL A 99 -5.83 2.33 20.23
CA VAL A 99 -7.08 1.87 19.59
C VAL A 99 -6.81 1.39 18.16
N LEU A 100 -5.97 2.09 17.38
CA LEU A 100 -5.57 1.66 16.05
C LEU A 100 -4.86 0.30 16.07
N VAL A 101 -3.87 0.13 16.95
CA VAL A 101 -3.15 -1.13 17.08
C VAL A 101 -4.09 -2.26 17.49
N LEU A 102 -4.94 -2.04 18.48
CA LEU A 102 -5.92 -3.04 18.94
C LEU A 102 -6.93 -3.40 17.84
N ALA A 103 -7.44 -2.41 17.10
CA ALA A 103 -8.35 -2.64 15.99
C ALA A 103 -7.69 -3.48 14.89
N GLN A 104 -6.41 -3.24 14.60
CA GLN A 104 -5.67 -4.01 13.59
C GLN A 104 -5.40 -5.44 14.05
N VAL A 105 -4.98 -5.65 15.30
CA VAL A 105 -4.80 -6.98 15.89
C VAL A 105 -6.11 -7.77 15.82
N ALA A 106 -7.23 -7.18 16.24
CA ALA A 106 -8.54 -7.83 16.18
C ALA A 106 -8.99 -8.15 14.73
N LEU A 107 -8.65 -7.31 13.75
CA LEU A 107 -8.94 -7.54 12.34
C LEU A 107 -8.07 -8.66 11.73
N ASP A 108 -6.81 -8.76 12.14
CA ASP A 108 -5.87 -9.78 11.65
C ASP A 108 -6.13 -11.16 12.29
N ASP A 109 -6.57 -11.22 13.55
CA ASP A 109 -7.01 -12.47 14.19
C ASP A 109 -8.22 -13.07 13.46
N GLY A 110 -9.17 -12.25 13.00
CA GLY A 110 -10.31 -12.69 12.21
C GLY A 110 -9.97 -13.24 10.81
N LEU A 111 -8.80 -12.91 10.26
CA LEU A 111 -8.29 -13.45 8.98
C LEU A 111 -7.51 -14.76 9.15
N THR A 112 -7.06 -15.05 10.37
CA THR A 112 -6.24 -16.23 10.69
C THR A 112 -7.10 -17.42 11.13
N ASP A 113 -8.41 -17.24 11.30
CA ASP A 113 -9.33 -18.36 11.58
C ASP A 113 -9.35 -19.36 10.39
N PRO A 114 -8.80 -20.57 10.55
CA PRO A 114 -8.77 -21.57 9.50
C PRO A 114 -10.19 -21.96 9.05
N ARG A 115 -11.20 -21.86 9.93
CA ARG A 115 -12.60 -22.18 9.61
C ARG A 115 -13.24 -21.17 8.67
N ALA A 116 -12.81 -19.91 8.73
CA ALA A 116 -13.28 -18.87 7.81
C ALA A 116 -12.70 -19.06 6.40
N ARG A 117 -11.46 -19.56 6.28
CA ARG A 117 -10.87 -19.99 5.00
C ARG A 117 -11.62 -21.18 4.41
N GLU A 118 -11.85 -22.23 5.20
CA GLU A 118 -12.59 -23.42 4.74
C GLU A 118 -13.98 -23.07 4.22
N ARG A 119 -14.74 -22.20 4.91
CA ARG A 119 -16.07 -21.75 4.43
C ARG A 119 -15.99 -21.02 3.08
N ARG A 120 -14.96 -20.19 2.86
CA ARG A 120 -14.78 -19.47 1.59
C ARG A 120 -14.37 -20.40 0.45
N GLU A 121 -13.51 -21.38 0.74
CA GLU A 121 -13.12 -22.39 -0.23
C GLU A 121 -14.29 -23.32 -0.58
N GLN A 122 -15.08 -23.74 0.41
CA GLN A 122 -16.31 -24.51 0.20
C GLN A 122 -17.33 -23.73 -0.64
N ALA A 123 -17.52 -22.43 -0.37
CA ALA A 123 -18.40 -21.58 -1.18
C ALA A 123 -17.93 -21.50 -2.65
N ARG A 124 -16.62 -21.34 -2.89
CA ARG A 124 -16.05 -21.34 -4.25
C ARG A 124 -16.16 -22.71 -4.93
N GLN A 125 -15.92 -23.81 -4.21
CA GLN A 125 -16.06 -25.16 -4.76
C GLN A 125 -17.51 -25.51 -5.09
N GLY A 126 -18.47 -25.06 -4.27
CA GLY A 126 -19.89 -25.21 -4.52
C GLY A 126 -20.33 -24.56 -5.84
N ASP A 127 -19.85 -23.34 -6.11
CA ASP A 127 -20.15 -22.61 -7.34
C ASP A 127 -19.51 -23.24 -8.58
N SER A 128 -18.30 -23.77 -8.43
CA SER A 128 -17.58 -24.52 -9.47
C SER A 128 -18.31 -25.82 -9.86
N ARG A 129 -18.89 -26.52 -8.88
CA ARG A 129 -19.69 -27.74 -9.14
C ARG A 129 -21.00 -27.41 -9.87
N ARG A 130 -21.67 -26.32 -9.49
CA ARG A 130 -22.91 -25.88 -10.14
C ARG A 130 -22.70 -25.49 -11.60
N SER A 131 -21.60 -24.79 -11.90
CA SER A 131 -21.25 -24.40 -13.27
C SER A 131 -20.82 -25.59 -14.14
N ARG A 132 -20.16 -26.61 -13.58
CA ARG A 132 -19.90 -27.88 -14.30
C ARG A 132 -21.16 -28.68 -14.59
N SER A 133 -22.10 -28.75 -13.64
CA SER A 133 -23.36 -29.50 -13.83
C SER A 133 -24.26 -28.89 -14.92
N ARG A 134 -24.15 -27.59 -15.18
CA ARG A 134 -24.91 -26.90 -16.23
C ARG A 134 -24.28 -27.03 -17.61
N ARG A 135 -23.02 -27.50 -17.67
CA ARG A 135 -22.27 -27.78 -18.90
C ARG A 135 -22.29 -29.28 -19.22
N LYS A 136 -23.46 -29.93 -19.11
CA LYS A 136 -23.65 -31.26 -19.68
C LYS A 136 -23.80 -31.05 -21.20
N PRO A 137 -22.92 -31.62 -22.02
CA PRO A 137 -22.91 -31.35 -23.45
C PRO A 137 -24.17 -31.91 -24.09
N ALA A 138 -24.88 -31.07 -24.85
CA ALA A 138 -25.75 -31.55 -25.90
C ALA A 138 -24.88 -32.40 -26.84
N THR A 139 -25.25 -33.66 -27.00
CA THR A 139 -24.65 -34.62 -27.92
C THR A 139 -24.53 -33.97 -29.30
N PRO A 140 -23.32 -33.74 -29.85
CA PRO A 140 -23.22 -33.33 -31.24
C PRO A 140 -23.54 -34.55 -32.09
N SER A 141 -24.62 -34.42 -32.86
CA SER A 141 -24.99 -35.35 -33.92
C SER A 141 -23.78 -35.64 -34.80
N ARG A 142 -23.60 -36.93 -35.02
CA ARG A 142 -22.61 -37.55 -35.86
C ARG A 142 -22.93 -37.20 -37.31
N GLU A 143 -22.23 -36.24 -37.91
CA GLU A 143 -22.32 -35.99 -39.34
C GLU A 143 -20.93 -35.70 -39.94
N SER A 144 -20.44 -36.71 -40.65
CA SER A 144 -19.67 -36.63 -41.90
C SER A 144 -18.28 -35.99 -41.89
N ALA A 145 -17.28 -36.86 -42.03
CA ALA A 145 -15.92 -36.54 -42.49
C ALA A 145 -15.88 -36.37 -44.03
N PRO A 146 -14.71 -36.16 -44.67
CA PRO A 146 -14.22 -34.85 -45.07
C PRO A 146 -14.05 -34.74 -46.60
N SER A 147 -14.53 -33.65 -47.20
CA SER A 147 -14.18 -33.30 -48.57
C SER A 147 -12.83 -32.56 -48.59
N ARG A 148 -11.88 -33.18 -49.29
CA ARG A 148 -10.67 -32.57 -49.85
C ARG A 148 -11.01 -31.34 -50.70
N GLU A 149 -9.93 -30.65 -51.12
CA GLU A 149 -9.87 -29.68 -52.23
C GLU A 149 -10.04 -28.23 -51.73
N SER A 150 -9.11 -27.28 -51.90
CA SER A 150 -8.01 -27.14 -52.84
C SER A 150 -7.08 -26.00 -52.36
N VAL A 151 -5.77 -26.17 -52.59
CA VAL A 151 -4.72 -25.13 -52.62
C VAL A 151 -4.59 -24.76 -54.12
N PRO A 152 -4.37 -23.50 -54.56
CA PRO A 152 -3.00 -22.95 -54.62
C PRO A 152 -2.93 -21.39 -54.60
N PRO A 153 -1.83 -20.72 -55.03
CA PRO A 153 -1.10 -19.76 -54.19
C PRO A 153 -1.14 -18.34 -54.79
N ARG A 154 -0.71 -17.32 -54.04
CA ARG A 154 -0.10 -16.07 -54.55
C ARG A 154 0.28 -15.19 -53.37
N ASP A 155 1.57 -14.99 -53.16
CA ASP A 155 2.34 -13.86 -53.71
C ASP A 155 1.74 -12.50 -53.32
N SER A 156 2.38 -11.87 -52.33
CA SER A 156 2.88 -10.49 -52.42
C SER A 156 3.57 -10.10 -51.10
N ALA A 157 4.90 -10.13 -51.10
CA ALA A 157 5.75 -9.27 -50.27
C ALA A 157 5.54 -7.78 -50.70
N PRO A 158 5.96 -6.70 -49.98
CA PRO A 158 7.21 -6.60 -49.21
C PRO A 158 7.10 -5.92 -47.82
N PRO A 159 8.20 -5.95 -47.03
CA PRO A 159 8.32 -5.23 -45.77
C PRO A 159 8.55 -3.74 -46.01
N ARG A 160 7.91 -2.87 -45.23
CA ARG A 160 8.31 -1.47 -45.12
C ARG A 160 9.26 -1.27 -43.95
N ASP A 161 10.51 -1.10 -44.33
CA ASP A 161 11.54 -0.39 -43.61
C ASP A 161 11.16 1.07 -43.34
N SER A 162 11.90 1.68 -42.40
CA SER A 162 12.05 3.12 -42.10
C SER A 162 11.31 3.63 -40.86
N ALA A 163 11.94 3.54 -39.69
CA ALA A 163 12.71 4.68 -39.16
C ALA A 163 13.20 4.44 -37.71
N PRO A 164 14.52 4.50 -37.46
CA PRO A 164 15.07 4.67 -36.12
C PRO A 164 15.11 6.17 -35.79
N ARG A 165 14.43 6.61 -34.72
CA ARG A 165 14.65 7.96 -34.19
C ARG A 165 15.66 7.91 -33.06
N ALA A 166 16.80 8.50 -33.38
CA ALA A 166 17.91 8.79 -32.52
C ALA A 166 17.53 9.63 -31.29
N GLY A 167 18.33 9.46 -30.24
CA GLY A 167 18.89 10.59 -29.48
C GLY A 167 18.07 11.13 -28.32
N ALA A 168 18.37 10.63 -27.11
CA ALA A 168 18.55 11.48 -25.94
C ALA A 168 19.40 10.72 -24.91
N GLU A 169 20.70 10.80 -25.09
CA GLU A 169 21.68 10.67 -24.03
C GLU A 169 21.46 11.78 -23.00
N THR A 170 21.46 11.42 -21.72
CA THR A 170 21.84 12.25 -20.57
C THR A 170 21.91 11.25 -19.42
N GLU A 171 23.05 10.59 -19.23
CA GLU A 171 24.18 11.12 -18.45
C GLU A 171 23.72 11.54 -17.05
N GLY A 172 23.94 10.66 -16.09
CA GLY A 172 23.54 10.84 -14.69
C GLY A 172 24.26 9.84 -13.78
N ARG A 173 25.55 9.63 -14.06
CA ARG A 173 26.50 8.80 -13.33
C ARG A 173 26.83 9.51 -12.01
N GLY A 174 26.08 9.19 -10.94
CA GLY A 174 26.30 9.69 -9.58
C GLY A 174 26.80 8.58 -8.65
N GLU A 175 28.05 8.19 -8.84
CA GLU A 175 28.78 7.21 -8.04
C GLU A 175 29.36 7.89 -6.79
N THR A 176 28.79 7.64 -5.61
CA THR A 176 29.44 7.89 -4.31
C THR A 176 29.02 6.73 -3.42
N ARG A 177 29.76 5.63 -3.33
CA ARG A 177 31.12 5.44 -2.78
C ARG A 177 31.24 5.94 -1.33
N ARG A 178 31.50 4.96 -0.45
CA ARG A 178 31.98 5.04 0.95
C ARG A 178 30.86 5.34 1.96
N SER A 179 30.80 4.70 3.12
CA SER A 179 31.90 4.20 3.94
C SER A 179 31.47 3.07 4.89
N ARG A 180 32.35 2.06 4.94
CA ARG A 180 32.54 1.13 6.06
C ARG A 180 32.76 1.88 7.39
N HIS A 181 32.14 1.42 8.46
CA HIS A 181 32.73 1.32 9.81
C HIS A 181 31.77 0.45 10.65
N ARG A 182 32.05 -0.79 11.07
CA ARG A 182 33.19 -1.37 11.82
C ARG A 182 33.31 -0.79 13.23
N ARG A 183 32.72 -1.49 14.21
CA ARG A 183 33.18 -1.74 15.60
C ARG A 183 32.18 -2.77 16.17
N ARG A 184 32.62 -4.03 16.31
CA ARG A 184 33.24 -4.62 17.51
C ARG A 184 32.29 -4.58 18.69
#